data_AF-U6D180-F1
#
_entry.id   AF-U6D180-F1
#
_cell.length_a   1.000
_cell.length_b   1.000
_cell.length_c   1.000
_cell.angle_alpha   90.00
_cell.angle_beta   90.00
_cell.angle_gamma   90.00
#
_symmetry.space_group_name_H-M   'P 1'
#
loop_
_entity.id
_entity.type
_entity.pdbx_description
1 polymer ?
#
loop_
_entity_poly.entity_id
_entity_poly.type
_entity_poly.pdbx_seq_one_letter_code
_entity_poly.pdbx_strand_id
1 'polypeptide(L)'
;GPVQPLSLLLALALRNALVIRAKAKAGLQGLLVAGDAPTPGGPWNWALAEEGGAHPQPQAPSWSAAEDEECGLAVLEPSPEEARELRAAVAQLLDSSYLLTPVAQAQLLWLLGWALRGLRGQPPVLFKPQLVRLLGTAQLALLHAVLALKAAFGEALFTAQDEALLLRRLTLAAQHPSLPLPAHLFYLHCLLSFPENCPLGPGGEEAAPLLLGTRLGRSLLPSLLHDPMTLLARLHLLCLLCAEDEEKEEKGQDWSPQRYLRELLAGLRQRAALDGGPRALAALCFQASYLVVRCLATQPLVLTPLTHGLAELYRARPALAPHFVDLLDRVGPELGEPLRVVLRQEVVSRPGRDEALRWHLKILAKVANGNAPSATLGFLRAAAAHCTDWGLQQALLRACPTLMLAGGPGGAA
;
A
#
# COMPACT_ATOMS: atom_id res chain seq x y z
N GLY A 1 8.44 -10.94 -9.19
CA GLY A 1 9.49 -11.13 -10.21
C GLY A 1 10.45 -12.22 -9.76
N PRO A 2 11.00 -13.04 -10.68
CA PRO A 2 11.71 -14.30 -10.39
C PRO A 2 13.17 -14.10 -9.89
N VAL A 3 13.49 -12.95 -9.31
CA VAL A 3 14.87 -12.57 -8.91
C VAL A 3 15.25 -13.14 -7.54
N GLN A 4 14.28 -13.59 -6.74
CA GLN A 4 14.51 -14.13 -5.39
C GLN A 4 15.39 -15.40 -5.32
N PRO A 5 15.18 -16.46 -6.12
CA PRO A 5 15.97 -17.69 -5.98
C PRO A 5 17.45 -17.47 -6.32
N LEU A 6 17.75 -16.71 -7.38
CA LEU A 6 19.13 -16.45 -7.81
C LEU A 6 19.86 -15.53 -6.83
N SER A 7 19.17 -14.51 -6.30
CA SER A 7 19.71 -13.64 -5.26
C SER A 7 19.99 -14.40 -3.97
N LEU A 8 19.13 -15.36 -3.63
CA LEU A 8 19.24 -16.20 -2.44
C LEU A 8 20.36 -17.23 -2.60
N LEU A 9 20.52 -17.82 -3.79
CA LEU A 9 21.67 -18.66 -4.14
C LEU A 9 22.99 -17.88 -4.07
N LEU A 10 23.02 -16.64 -4.57
CA LEU A 10 24.20 -15.78 -4.47
C LEU A 10 24.50 -15.39 -3.03
N ALA A 11 23.47 -15.12 -2.21
CA ALA A 11 23.65 -14.84 -0.79
C ALA A 11 24.15 -16.07 -0.02
N LEU A 12 23.67 -17.26 -0.36
CA LEU A 12 24.13 -18.53 0.19
C LEU A 12 25.56 -18.85 -0.24
N ALA A 13 25.89 -18.64 -1.53
CA ALA A 13 27.24 -18.79 -2.04
C ALA A 13 28.21 -17.82 -1.35
N LEU A 14 27.80 -16.57 -1.17
CA LEU A 14 28.58 -15.55 -0.46
C LEU A 14 28.73 -15.91 1.02
N ARG A 15 27.67 -16.36 1.70
CA ARG A 15 27.74 -16.87 3.09
C ARG A 15 28.71 -18.05 3.19
N ASN A 16 28.61 -19.02 2.30
CA ASN A 16 29.48 -20.19 2.28
C ASN A 16 30.93 -19.80 1.99
N ALA A 17 31.18 -18.88 1.04
CA ALA A 17 32.51 -18.37 0.73
C ALA A 17 33.12 -17.63 1.93
N LEU A 18 32.32 -16.83 2.63
CA LEU A 18 32.73 -16.14 3.85
C LEU A 18 33.07 -17.12 4.99
N VAL A 19 32.27 -18.18 5.18
CA VAL A 19 32.51 -19.23 6.18
C VAL A 19 33.75 -20.07 5.83
N ILE A 20 33.91 -20.46 4.56
CA ILE A 20 35.10 -21.19 4.08
C ILE A 20 36.35 -20.34 4.28
N ARG A 21 36.26 -19.04 3.99
CA ARG A 21 37.37 -18.12 4.15
C ARG A 21 37.78 -17.90 5.61
N ALA A 22 36.81 -17.79 6.51
CA ALA A 22 37.04 -17.70 7.94
C ALA A 22 37.73 -18.98 8.49
N LYS A 23 37.40 -20.15 7.93
CA LYS A 23 38.06 -21.42 8.27
C LYS A 23 39.47 -21.53 7.69
N ALA A 24 39.75 -20.86 6.57
CA ALA A 24 41.01 -20.96 5.83
C ALA A 24 42.12 -19.99 6.29
N LYS A 25 41.86 -19.07 7.22
CA LYS A 25 42.83 -18.08 7.73
C LYS A 25 43.53 -17.24 6.66
N ALA A 26 42.90 -17.08 5.48
CA ALA A 26 43.53 -16.49 4.30
C ALA A 26 43.09 -15.03 4.05
N GLY A 27 44.08 -14.13 4.00
CA GLY A 27 43.90 -12.71 3.68
C GLY A 27 43.39 -12.47 2.25
N LEU A 28 42.66 -11.35 2.06
CA LEU A 28 41.94 -11.01 0.81
C LEU A 28 42.85 -10.90 -0.43
N GLN A 29 44.15 -10.71 -0.22
CA GLN A 29 45.14 -10.45 -1.26
C GLN A 29 45.49 -11.70 -2.09
N GLY A 30 45.27 -12.91 -1.57
CA GLY A 30 45.57 -14.16 -2.28
C GLY A 30 44.61 -14.49 -3.42
N LEU A 31 43.33 -14.09 -3.32
CA LEU A 31 42.28 -14.50 -4.28
C LEU A 31 42.09 -13.54 -5.46
N LEU A 32 42.54 -12.29 -5.35
CA LEU A 32 42.57 -11.38 -6.50
C LEU A 32 43.77 -11.65 -7.43
N VAL A 33 44.72 -12.48 -6.98
CA VAL A 33 45.96 -12.82 -7.71
C VAL A 33 46.03 -14.30 -8.09
N ALA A 34 45.44 -15.21 -7.30
CA ALA A 34 45.36 -16.63 -7.64
C ALA A 34 44.20 -16.90 -8.61
N GLY A 35 44.48 -16.76 -9.90
CA GLY A 35 43.67 -17.38 -10.94
C GLY A 35 43.93 -18.88 -10.94
N ASP A 36 43.19 -19.65 -10.15
CA ASP A 36 43.25 -21.10 -10.20
C ASP A 36 41.96 -21.69 -10.79
N ALA A 37 42.16 -22.42 -11.88
CA ALA A 37 41.14 -23.11 -12.66
C ALA A 37 40.40 -24.18 -11.84
N PRO A 38 39.12 -24.49 -12.16
CA PRO A 38 38.37 -25.49 -11.42
C PRO A 38 38.89 -26.90 -11.73
N THR A 39 39.28 -27.63 -10.69
CA THR A 39 39.52 -29.08 -10.74
C THR A 39 38.21 -29.85 -10.90
N PRO A 40 38.17 -30.93 -11.69
CA PRO A 40 36.94 -31.62 -12.05
C PRO A 40 36.54 -32.61 -10.96
N GLY A 41 35.32 -32.47 -10.41
CA GLY A 41 34.73 -33.46 -9.52
C GLY A 41 33.88 -32.89 -8.39
N GLY A 42 32.71 -32.33 -8.71
CA GLY A 42 31.69 -31.94 -7.72
C GLY A 42 30.28 -32.15 -8.29
N PRO A 43 29.28 -32.54 -7.48
CA PRO A 43 28.05 -33.22 -7.91
C PRO A 43 26.95 -32.26 -8.43
N TRP A 44 27.30 -31.20 -9.13
CA TRP A 44 26.35 -30.20 -9.62
C TRP A 44 26.13 -30.39 -11.13
N ASN A 45 25.21 -31.28 -11.49
CA ASN A 45 24.70 -31.40 -12.86
C ASN A 45 23.55 -30.41 -13.05
N TRP A 46 23.76 -29.41 -13.91
CA TRP A 46 22.73 -28.45 -14.32
C TRP A 46 21.90 -29.03 -15.47
N ALA A 47 20.72 -29.55 -15.16
CA ALA A 47 19.67 -29.80 -16.15
C ALA A 47 18.54 -28.79 -15.93
N LEU A 48 18.34 -27.90 -16.91
CA LEU A 48 17.21 -26.99 -17.01
C LEU A 48 15.91 -27.80 -17.13
N ALA A 49 14.95 -27.55 -16.23
CA ALA A 49 13.57 -28.00 -16.38
C ALA A 49 12.64 -26.79 -16.58
N GLU A 50 11.68 -27.00 -17.47
CA GLU A 50 10.90 -26.03 -18.24
C GLU A 50 9.90 -25.15 -17.48
N GLU A 51 9.40 -24.17 -18.24
CA GLU A 51 8.34 -23.19 -17.96
C GLU A 51 7.07 -23.74 -17.29
N GLY A 52 6.50 -22.91 -16.40
CA GLY A 52 5.13 -23.06 -15.90
C GLY A 52 4.58 -21.72 -15.44
N GLY A 53 3.56 -21.21 -16.14
CA GLY A 53 2.90 -19.95 -15.84
C GLY A 53 2.04 -20.01 -14.58
N ALA A 54 2.15 -18.98 -13.75
CA ALA A 54 1.11 -18.57 -12.80
C ALA A 54 1.33 -17.09 -12.40
N HIS A 55 0.24 -16.36 -12.24
CA HIS A 55 0.21 -14.93 -11.95
C HIS A 55 1.00 -14.54 -10.70
N PRO A 56 1.83 -13.48 -10.74
CA PRO A 56 2.60 -13.05 -9.57
C PRO A 56 1.72 -12.24 -8.61
N GLN A 57 1.36 -12.83 -7.47
CA GLN A 57 1.00 -12.08 -6.27
C GLN A 57 2.28 -11.53 -5.59
N PRO A 58 2.23 -10.32 -4.98
CA PRO A 58 3.35 -9.80 -4.21
C PRO A 58 3.39 -10.53 -2.86
N GLN A 59 4.13 -11.63 -2.79
CA GLN A 59 4.42 -12.30 -1.52
C GLN A 59 5.64 -11.63 -0.89
N ALA A 60 5.47 -11.10 0.32
CA ALA A 60 6.59 -10.93 1.25
C ALA A 60 7.22 -12.32 1.46
N PRO A 61 8.55 -12.46 1.49
CA PRO A 61 9.17 -13.74 1.80
C PRO A 61 8.93 -14.05 3.28
N SER A 62 7.84 -14.77 3.57
CA SER A 62 7.61 -15.44 4.84
C SER A 62 8.55 -16.63 4.91
N TRP A 63 9.61 -16.53 5.70
CA TRP A 63 9.97 -17.69 6.49
C TRP A 63 8.87 -17.80 7.54
N SER A 64 8.12 -18.91 7.51
CA SER A 64 7.39 -19.31 8.69
C SER A 64 8.37 -19.26 9.86
N ALA A 65 7.92 -18.71 10.99
CA ALA A 65 8.45 -19.12 12.27
C ALA A 65 8.14 -20.63 12.37
N ALA A 66 8.97 -21.45 11.73
CA ALA A 66 8.91 -22.89 11.81
C ALA A 66 9.44 -23.21 13.21
N GLU A 67 8.49 -23.35 14.12
CA GLU A 67 8.63 -24.20 15.28
C GLU A 67 9.26 -25.54 14.82
N ASP A 68 10.40 -25.86 15.42
CA ASP A 68 10.88 -27.21 15.72
C ASP A 68 10.79 -28.32 14.65
N GLU A 69 11.33 -28.11 13.45
CA GLU A 69 11.78 -29.24 12.61
C GLU A 69 13.25 -29.11 12.23
N GLU A 70 14.06 -29.96 12.88
CA GLU A 70 15.47 -30.23 12.60
C GLU A 70 15.67 -30.73 11.15
N CYS A 71 15.86 -29.80 10.21
CA CYS A 71 16.48 -30.11 8.92
C CYS A 71 17.98 -29.79 8.95
N GLY A 72 18.78 -30.75 9.43
CA GLY A 72 20.01 -31.27 8.78
C GLY A 72 21.15 -30.35 8.29
N LEU A 73 21.15 -29.04 8.53
CA LEU A 73 22.30 -28.17 8.25
C LEU A 73 22.80 -27.60 9.57
N ALA A 74 23.81 -28.27 10.14
CA ALA A 74 24.52 -27.82 11.33
C ALA A 74 24.77 -26.31 11.28
N VAL A 75 24.03 -25.58 12.11
CA VAL A 75 24.15 -24.15 12.36
C VAL A 75 25.52 -23.93 12.98
N LEU A 76 26.53 -23.70 12.14
CA LEU A 76 27.90 -23.44 12.56
C LEU A 76 27.94 -22.09 13.28
N GLU A 77 27.97 -22.10 14.60
CA GLU A 77 28.48 -20.97 15.37
C GLU A 77 29.97 -20.81 14.97
N PRO A 78 30.36 -19.68 14.36
CA PRO A 78 31.74 -19.47 13.98
C PRO A 78 32.60 -19.40 15.24
N SER A 79 33.79 -20.02 15.20
CA SER A 79 34.77 -19.88 16.29
C SER A 79 35.12 -18.39 16.50
N PRO A 80 35.59 -17.95 17.68
CA PRO A 80 35.89 -16.53 17.93
C PRO A 80 36.94 -15.96 16.96
N GLU A 81 37.85 -16.80 16.45
CA GLU A 81 38.83 -16.44 15.41
C GLU A 81 38.14 -16.27 14.04
N GLU A 82 37.31 -17.23 13.63
CA GLU A 82 36.52 -17.16 12.39
C GLU A 82 35.59 -15.94 12.38
N ALA A 83 34.97 -15.65 13.52
CA ALA A 83 34.14 -14.49 13.72
C ALA A 83 34.92 -13.18 13.60
N ARG A 84 36.22 -13.16 13.94
CA ARG A 84 37.08 -11.98 13.80
C ARG A 84 37.49 -11.77 12.33
N GLU A 85 37.85 -12.83 11.63
CA GLU A 85 38.22 -12.77 10.22
C GLU A 85 37.04 -12.40 9.32
N LEU A 86 35.86 -12.95 9.62
CA LEU A 86 34.62 -12.60 8.94
C LEU A 86 34.32 -11.10 9.08
N ARG A 87 34.42 -10.56 10.30
CA ARG A 87 34.25 -9.12 10.57
C ARG A 87 35.23 -8.27 9.77
N ALA A 88 36.49 -8.68 9.70
CA ALA A 88 37.52 -7.97 8.92
C ALA A 88 37.23 -8.00 7.42
N ALA A 89 36.83 -9.15 6.87
CA ALA A 89 36.49 -9.28 5.45
C ALA A 89 35.24 -8.46 5.07
N VAL A 90 34.21 -8.48 5.91
CA VAL A 90 33.00 -7.66 5.71
C VAL A 90 33.34 -6.16 5.81
N ALA A 91 34.14 -5.75 6.79
CA ALA A 91 34.57 -4.36 6.92
C ALA A 91 35.33 -3.89 5.67
N GLN A 92 36.28 -4.67 5.16
CA GLN A 92 37.02 -4.35 3.92
C GLN A 92 36.12 -4.24 2.68
N LEU A 93 35.13 -5.14 2.54
CA LEU A 93 34.16 -5.09 1.45
C LEU A 93 33.27 -3.85 1.55
N LEU A 94 32.81 -3.53 2.75
CA LEU A 94 32.01 -2.34 3.02
C LEU A 94 32.82 -1.06 2.76
N ASP A 95 34.08 -1.04 3.17
CA ASP A 95 34.98 0.08 2.92
C ASP A 95 35.24 0.27 1.44
N SER A 96 35.48 -0.78 0.66
CA SER A 96 35.67 -0.67 -0.79
C SER A 96 34.37 -0.44 -1.59
N SER A 97 33.19 -0.60 -0.96
CA SER A 97 31.90 -0.51 -1.65
C SER A 97 31.58 0.85 -2.28
N TYR A 98 32.23 1.95 -1.86
CA TYR A 98 32.01 3.27 -2.47
C TYR A 98 32.55 3.38 -3.89
N LEU A 99 33.44 2.48 -4.31
CA LEU A 99 33.97 2.43 -5.67
C LEU A 99 32.97 1.81 -6.66
N LEU A 100 31.93 1.14 -6.16
CA LEU A 100 30.90 0.51 -6.97
C LEU A 100 29.86 1.54 -7.44
N THR A 101 29.15 1.20 -8.51
CA THR A 101 27.95 1.96 -8.89
C THR A 101 26.89 1.85 -7.78
N PRO A 102 25.99 2.85 -7.61
CA PRO A 102 24.98 2.82 -6.54
C PRO A 102 24.10 1.57 -6.55
N VAL A 103 23.80 1.02 -7.73
CA VAL A 103 23.02 -0.22 -7.89
C VAL A 103 23.83 -1.44 -7.46
N ALA A 104 25.11 -1.54 -7.86
CA ALA A 104 25.98 -2.63 -7.44
C ALA A 104 26.26 -2.60 -5.93
N GLN A 105 26.45 -1.40 -5.38
CA GLN A 105 26.57 -1.20 -3.94
C GLN A 105 25.30 -1.59 -3.19
N ALA A 106 24.11 -1.21 -3.68
CA ALA A 106 22.84 -1.62 -3.09
C ALA A 106 22.67 -3.15 -3.09
N GLN A 107 23.03 -3.81 -4.19
CA GLN A 107 22.98 -5.27 -4.30
C GLN A 107 23.97 -5.94 -3.33
N LEU A 108 25.19 -5.42 -3.20
CA LEU A 108 26.18 -5.92 -2.25
C LEU A 108 25.67 -5.80 -0.80
N LEU A 109 25.09 -4.65 -0.43
CA LEU A 109 24.51 -4.43 0.90
C LEU A 109 23.36 -5.40 1.18
N TRP A 110 22.50 -5.64 0.20
CA TRP A 110 21.41 -6.61 0.30
C TRP A 110 21.94 -8.03 0.54
N LEU A 111 22.88 -8.49 -0.29
CA LEU A 111 23.48 -9.83 -0.17
C LEU A 111 24.20 -10.02 1.17
N LEU A 112 24.97 -9.01 1.63
CA LEU A 112 25.64 -9.03 2.93
C LEU A 112 24.64 -9.05 4.08
N GLY A 113 23.55 -8.29 3.98
CA GLY A 113 22.48 -8.29 4.98
C GLY A 113 21.85 -9.68 5.14
N TRP A 114 21.54 -10.36 4.05
CA TRP A 114 21.03 -11.74 4.09
C TRP A 114 22.06 -12.74 4.61
N ALA A 115 23.32 -12.65 4.18
CA ALA A 115 24.37 -13.54 4.63
C ALA A 115 24.61 -13.44 6.15
N LEU A 116 24.58 -12.23 6.71
CA LEU A 116 24.78 -11.99 8.14
C LEU A 116 23.55 -12.35 8.99
N ARG A 117 22.33 -12.20 8.46
CA ARG A 117 21.10 -12.63 9.16
C ARG A 117 21.08 -14.15 9.43
N GLY A 118 21.73 -14.94 8.59
CA GLY A 118 21.85 -16.41 8.74
C GLY A 118 22.99 -16.88 9.66
N LEU A 119 23.72 -15.97 10.33
CA LEU A 119 24.85 -16.29 11.19
C LEU A 119 24.55 -15.87 12.64
N ARG A 120 24.40 -16.84 13.55
CA ARG A 120 24.22 -16.57 14.98
C ARG A 120 25.48 -15.90 15.56
N GLY A 121 25.29 -14.83 16.35
CA GLY A 121 26.37 -14.16 17.10
C GLY A 121 27.13 -13.03 16.38
N GLN A 122 26.84 -12.73 15.11
CA GLN A 122 27.46 -11.58 14.43
C GLN A 122 26.64 -10.30 14.62
N PRO A 123 27.19 -9.24 15.24
CA PRO A 123 26.44 -8.02 15.45
C PRO A 123 26.28 -7.26 14.11
N PRO A 124 25.07 -6.80 13.74
CA PRO A 124 24.86 -5.98 12.55
C PRO A 124 25.57 -4.63 12.61
N VAL A 125 26.16 -4.28 13.76
CA VAL A 125 26.99 -3.08 14.01
C VAL A 125 28.08 -2.86 12.96
N LEU A 126 28.53 -3.89 12.24
CA LEU A 126 29.48 -3.76 11.12
C LEU A 126 29.00 -2.79 10.03
N PHE A 127 27.69 -2.64 9.86
CA PHE A 127 27.13 -1.70 8.91
C PHE A 127 27.10 -0.25 9.40
N LYS A 128 27.27 0.03 10.71
CA LYS A 128 27.14 1.39 11.26
C LYS A 128 28.05 2.44 10.60
N PRO A 129 29.35 2.19 10.34
CA PRO A 129 30.19 3.17 9.66
C PRO A 129 29.67 3.53 8.25
N GLN A 130 29.10 2.55 7.55
CA GLN A 130 28.51 2.76 6.23
C GLN A 130 27.16 3.46 6.32
N LEU A 131 26.36 3.18 7.37
CA LEU A 131 25.08 3.84 7.58
C LEU A 131 25.20 5.34 7.72
N VAL A 132 26.23 5.87 8.38
CA VAL A 132 26.41 7.34 8.45
C VAL A 132 26.52 7.94 7.06
N ARG A 133 27.23 7.28 6.15
CA ARG A 133 27.40 7.71 4.76
C ARG A 133 26.13 7.50 3.92
N LEU A 134 25.51 6.32 4.04
CA LEU A 134 24.28 5.96 3.32
C LEU A 134 23.07 6.77 3.81
N LEU A 135 23.08 7.13 5.09
CA LEU A 135 22.37 8.24 5.75
C LEU A 135 22.17 9.41 4.79
N GLY A 136 23.31 9.85 4.22
CA GLY A 136 23.50 11.00 3.36
C GLY A 136 22.98 10.90 1.92
N THR A 137 22.67 9.70 1.42
CA THR A 137 22.51 9.49 -0.03
C THR A 137 21.19 10.00 -0.59
N ALA A 138 21.22 10.56 -1.80
CA ALA A 138 20.04 10.86 -2.61
C ALA A 138 19.70 9.74 -3.62
N GLN A 139 20.53 8.70 -3.70
CA GLN A 139 20.36 7.60 -4.66
C GLN A 139 19.28 6.63 -4.18
N LEU A 140 18.22 6.45 -4.99
CA LEU A 140 17.06 5.60 -4.69
C LEU A 140 17.43 4.15 -4.38
N ALA A 141 18.35 3.56 -5.15
CA ALA A 141 18.77 2.17 -4.95
C ALA A 141 19.44 1.95 -3.58
N LEU A 142 20.28 2.90 -3.15
CA LEU A 142 20.95 2.85 -1.86
C LEU A 142 19.98 3.09 -0.71
N LEU A 143 19.04 4.03 -0.88
CA LEU A 143 17.98 4.26 0.09
C LEU A 143 17.10 3.02 0.30
N HIS A 144 16.74 2.34 -0.80
CA HIS A 144 16.01 1.07 -0.72
C HIS A 144 16.80 0.01 0.05
N ALA A 145 18.11 -0.10 -0.19
CA ALA A 145 18.98 -1.00 0.56
C ALA A 145 19.07 -0.64 2.05
N VAL A 146 19.06 0.65 2.42
CA VAL A 146 19.02 1.10 3.82
C VAL A 146 17.71 0.69 4.50
N LEU A 147 16.57 0.90 3.84
CA LEU A 147 15.25 0.49 4.36
C LEU A 147 15.15 -1.03 4.51
N ALA A 148 15.73 -1.77 3.56
CA ALA A 148 15.87 -3.22 3.65
C ALA A 148 16.71 -3.67 4.86
N LEU A 149 17.86 -3.04 5.10
CA LEU A 149 18.68 -3.31 6.28
C LEU A 149 17.92 -2.97 7.56
N LYS A 150 17.11 -1.89 7.56
CA LYS A 150 16.23 -1.54 8.67
C LYS A 150 15.19 -2.62 8.95
N ALA A 151 14.49 -3.08 7.92
CA ALA A 151 13.52 -4.18 8.04
C ALA A 151 14.17 -5.50 8.50
N ALA A 152 15.44 -5.72 8.17
CA ALA A 152 16.15 -6.95 8.52
C ALA A 152 16.70 -6.97 9.95
N PHE A 153 17.21 -5.85 10.44
CA PHE A 153 17.96 -5.78 11.70
C PHE A 153 17.34 -4.87 12.78
N GLY A 154 16.37 -4.02 12.42
CA GLY A 154 15.63 -3.18 13.35
C GLY A 154 16.53 -2.38 14.31
N GLU A 155 16.23 -2.45 15.60
CA GLU A 155 16.96 -1.79 16.70
C GLU A 155 18.41 -2.23 16.85
N ALA A 156 18.76 -3.44 16.39
CA ALA A 156 20.14 -3.93 16.49
C ALA A 156 21.11 -3.10 15.63
N LEU A 157 20.58 -2.39 14.62
CA LEU A 157 21.35 -1.58 13.70
C LEU A 157 20.99 -0.09 13.75
N PHE A 158 19.70 0.26 13.88
CA PHE A 158 19.22 1.64 13.84
C PHE A 158 18.75 2.12 15.20
N THR A 159 19.16 3.33 15.57
CA THR A 159 18.61 4.04 16.73
C THR A 159 17.34 4.80 16.35
N ALA A 160 16.53 5.18 17.34
CA ALA A 160 15.36 6.04 17.12
C ALA A 160 15.72 7.39 16.46
N GLN A 161 16.93 7.92 16.72
CA GLN A 161 17.41 9.14 16.08
C GLN A 161 17.71 8.91 14.59
N ASP A 162 18.27 7.76 14.22
CA ASP A 162 18.53 7.38 12.83
C ASP A 162 17.22 7.21 12.05
N GLU A 163 16.21 6.60 12.66
CA GLU A 163 14.86 6.46 12.08
C GLU A 163 14.22 7.82 11.83
N ALA A 164 14.24 8.72 12.82
CA ALA A 164 13.70 10.06 12.68
C ALA A 164 14.41 10.86 11.57
N LEU A 165 15.73 10.73 11.44
CA LEU A 165 16.50 11.35 10.37
C LEU A 165 16.14 10.77 8.99
N LEU A 166 15.97 9.45 8.90
CA LEU A 166 15.59 8.76 7.67
C LEU A 166 14.19 9.18 7.21
N LEU A 167 13.22 9.22 8.13
CA LEU A 167 11.86 9.69 7.85
C LEU A 167 11.81 11.15 7.44
N ARG A 168 12.57 12.03 8.11
CA ARG A 168 12.67 13.44 7.71
C ARG A 168 13.23 13.57 6.29
N ARG A 169 14.23 12.78 5.93
CA ARG A 169 14.82 12.77 4.58
C ARG A 169 13.83 12.26 3.54
N LEU A 170 13.14 11.15 3.80
CA LEU A 170 12.09 10.62 2.92
C LEU A 170 10.99 11.65 2.68
N THR A 171 10.57 12.33 3.75
CA THR A 171 9.55 13.39 3.71
C THR A 171 9.97 14.56 2.83
N LEU A 172 11.20 15.05 3.02
CA LEU A 172 11.76 16.14 2.19
C LEU A 172 11.95 15.71 0.74
N ALA A 173 12.44 14.49 0.50
CA ALA A 173 12.61 13.96 -0.85
C ALA A 173 11.26 13.83 -1.57
N ALA A 174 10.23 13.30 -0.90
CA ALA A 174 8.88 13.17 -1.46
C ALA A 174 8.26 14.52 -1.90
N GLN A 175 8.72 15.65 -1.36
CA GLN A 175 8.24 16.99 -1.70
C GLN A 175 8.98 17.64 -2.87
N HIS A 176 10.08 17.07 -3.32
CA HIS A 176 10.92 17.71 -4.31
C HIS A 176 10.16 17.84 -5.66
N PRO A 177 9.92 19.06 -6.17
CA PRO A 177 8.98 19.29 -7.28
C PRO A 177 9.48 18.74 -8.62
N SER A 178 10.79 18.55 -8.79
CA SER A 178 11.38 18.09 -10.05
C SER A 178 11.64 16.58 -10.11
N LEU A 179 11.14 15.80 -9.14
CA LEU A 179 11.32 14.36 -9.19
C LEU A 179 10.39 13.73 -10.23
N PRO A 180 10.83 12.68 -10.93
CA PRO A 180 9.97 11.92 -11.82
C PRO A 180 8.92 11.15 -11.02
N LEU A 181 7.74 10.95 -11.61
CA LEU A 181 6.60 10.29 -10.96
C LEU A 181 6.94 8.93 -10.29
N PRO A 182 7.70 8.01 -10.92
CA PRO A 182 8.08 6.75 -10.27
C PRO A 182 8.89 6.96 -8.98
N ALA A 183 9.76 7.97 -8.95
CA ALA A 183 10.54 8.29 -7.75
C ALA A 183 9.64 8.88 -6.65
N HIS A 184 8.70 9.76 -6.99
CA HIS A 184 7.71 10.27 -6.05
C HIS A 184 6.87 9.15 -5.42
N LEU A 185 6.35 8.24 -6.24
CA LEU A 185 5.55 7.12 -5.76
C LEU A 185 6.39 6.18 -4.90
N PHE A 186 7.66 5.95 -5.26
CA PHE A 186 8.59 5.19 -4.43
C PHE A 186 8.78 5.82 -3.05
N TYR A 187 9.07 7.13 -2.96
CA TYR A 187 9.24 7.79 -1.67
C TYR A 187 7.98 7.74 -0.82
N LEU A 188 6.80 7.95 -1.42
CA LEU A 188 5.52 7.85 -0.71
C LEU A 188 5.23 6.43 -0.24
N HIS A 189 5.57 5.42 -1.05
CA HIS A 189 5.46 4.01 -0.65
C HIS A 189 6.39 3.70 0.52
N CYS A 190 7.64 4.16 0.49
CA CYS A 190 8.57 3.99 1.61
C CYS A 190 8.11 4.67 2.90
N LEU A 191 7.37 5.77 2.80
CA LEU A 191 6.77 6.44 3.95
C LEU A 191 5.57 5.64 4.50
N LEU A 192 4.71 5.11 3.65
CA LEU A 192 3.54 4.31 4.04
C LEU A 192 3.94 2.94 4.64
N SER A 193 5.03 2.36 4.14
CA SER A 193 5.50 1.03 4.55
C SER A 193 6.82 1.13 5.33
N PHE A 194 7.00 2.21 6.09
CA PHE A 194 8.23 2.42 6.83
C PHE A 194 8.37 1.32 7.92
N PRO A 195 9.48 0.55 7.93
CA PRO A 195 9.67 -0.52 8.90
C PRO A 195 10.01 0.07 10.27
N GLU A 196 9.01 0.44 11.06
CA GLU A 196 9.19 0.91 12.43
C GLU A 196 9.60 -0.22 13.37
N ASN A 197 10.36 0.13 14.41
CA ASN A 197 10.70 -0.80 15.49
C ASN A 197 9.55 -1.02 16.49
N CYS A 198 8.45 -0.27 16.36
CA CYS A 198 7.28 -0.41 17.22
C CYS A 198 6.41 -1.58 16.72
N PRO A 199 5.75 -2.33 17.63
CA PRO A 199 4.75 -3.29 17.19
C PRO A 199 3.66 -2.51 16.45
N LEU A 200 3.56 -2.72 15.14
CA LEU A 200 2.32 -2.46 14.41
C LEU A 200 1.20 -3.11 15.25
N GLY A 201 0.09 -2.41 15.45
CA GLY A 201 -1.02 -2.87 16.28
C GLY A 201 -1.46 -4.31 15.96
N PRO A 202 -2.29 -4.94 16.82
CA PRO A 202 -2.66 -6.34 16.68
C PRO A 202 -3.21 -6.63 15.27
N GLY A 203 -2.40 -7.30 14.44
CA GLY A 203 -2.83 -7.86 13.16
C GLY A 203 -2.80 -6.92 11.94
N GLY A 204 -1.61 -6.45 11.53
CA GLY A 204 -1.40 -6.01 10.14
C GLY A 204 -2.25 -4.83 9.67
N GLU A 205 -2.77 -4.02 10.58
CA GLU A 205 -3.50 -2.79 10.28
C GLU A 205 -2.52 -1.74 9.72
N GLU A 206 -2.87 -1.12 8.58
CA GLU A 206 -2.12 0.00 7.99
C GLU A 206 -2.21 1.19 8.95
N ALA A 207 -1.11 1.57 9.60
CA ALA A 207 -1.02 2.75 10.48
C ALA A 207 -0.03 3.77 9.90
N ALA A 208 -0.13 5.05 10.30
CA ALA A 208 0.91 6.00 9.93
C ALA A 208 2.20 5.65 10.71
N PRO A 209 3.38 6.01 10.20
CA PRO A 209 4.59 5.82 10.99
C PRO A 209 4.49 6.72 12.23
N LEU A 210 4.60 6.16 13.44
CA LEU A 210 4.54 6.87 14.72
C LEU A 210 5.55 8.03 14.79
N LEU A 211 6.69 7.88 14.13
CA LEU A 211 7.72 8.92 14.05
C LEU A 211 7.43 9.99 12.99
N LEU A 212 6.45 9.76 12.10
CA LEU A 212 5.95 10.76 11.16
C LEU A 212 5.02 11.73 11.90
N GLY A 213 5.60 12.53 12.79
CA GLY A 213 4.83 13.48 13.59
C GLY A 213 4.00 14.44 12.73
N THR A 214 2.92 14.98 13.30
CA THR A 214 1.93 15.85 12.65
C THR A 214 2.55 16.99 11.81
N ARG A 215 3.69 17.55 12.23
CA ARG A 215 4.42 18.59 11.48
C ARG A 215 5.01 18.10 10.15
N LEU A 216 5.58 16.89 10.12
CA LEU A 216 6.08 16.28 8.89
C LEU A 216 4.92 15.85 7.99
N GLY A 217 3.85 15.31 8.57
CA GLY A 217 2.61 14.99 7.86
C GLY A 217 1.99 16.19 7.12
N ARG A 218 1.96 17.37 7.75
CA ARG A 218 1.46 18.62 7.11
C ARG A 218 2.19 19.02 5.83
N SER A 219 3.47 18.67 5.71
CA SER A 219 4.24 18.97 4.49
C SER A 219 3.95 18.00 3.33
N LEU A 220 3.26 16.89 3.62
CA LEU A 220 2.91 15.86 2.64
C LEU A 220 1.47 15.98 2.11
N LEU A 221 0.75 17.04 2.45
CA LEU A 221 -0.67 17.17 2.14
C LEU A 221 -0.99 17.02 0.64
N PRO A 222 -2.05 16.28 0.30
CA PRO A 222 -2.50 16.12 -1.08
C PRO A 222 -3.08 17.42 -1.62
N SER A 223 -2.59 17.88 -2.78
CA SER A 223 -3.19 18.96 -3.56
C SER A 223 -3.96 18.40 -4.75
N LEU A 224 -5.05 19.06 -5.12
CA LEU A 224 -5.82 18.77 -6.33
C LEU A 224 -5.03 19.02 -7.64
N LEU A 225 -3.85 19.64 -7.54
CA LEU A 225 -2.95 19.87 -8.69
C LEU A 225 -1.98 18.70 -8.92
N HIS A 226 -1.89 17.76 -7.98
CA HIS A 226 -1.02 16.61 -8.14
C HIS A 226 -1.56 15.62 -9.19
N ASP A 227 -0.65 14.83 -9.75
CA ASP A 227 -0.99 13.66 -10.54
C ASP A 227 -1.93 12.71 -9.73
N PRO A 228 -2.91 12.04 -10.38
CA PRO A 228 -3.87 11.18 -9.69
C PRO A 228 -3.24 10.15 -8.75
N MET A 229 -2.13 9.52 -9.14
CA MET A 229 -1.49 8.48 -8.32
C MET A 229 -0.79 9.08 -7.10
N THR A 230 -0.12 10.22 -7.29
CA THR A 230 0.51 10.97 -6.20
C THR A 230 -0.54 11.52 -5.23
N LEU A 231 -1.67 11.99 -5.74
CA LEU A 231 -2.79 12.46 -4.93
C LEU A 231 -3.33 11.34 -4.05
N LEU A 232 -3.59 10.15 -4.61
CA LEU A 232 -4.11 9.00 -3.86
C LEU A 232 -3.11 8.52 -2.80
N ALA A 233 -1.82 8.45 -3.12
CA ALA A 233 -0.80 8.05 -2.16
C ALA A 233 -0.68 9.04 -0.98
N ARG A 234 -0.75 10.35 -1.25
CA ARG A 234 -0.76 11.39 -0.20
C ARG A 234 -2.08 11.44 0.57
N LEU A 235 -3.19 11.15 -0.10
CA LEU A 235 -4.50 10.99 0.55
C LEU A 235 -4.47 9.82 1.53
N HIS A 236 -3.82 8.70 1.17
CA HIS A 236 -3.65 7.57 2.06
C HIS A 236 -2.96 7.99 3.36
N LEU A 237 -1.81 8.67 3.26
CA LEU A 237 -1.10 9.20 4.42
C LEU A 237 -1.98 10.15 5.26
N LEU A 238 -2.75 11.03 4.60
CA LEU A 238 -3.67 11.93 5.31
C LEU A 238 -4.75 11.15 6.08
N CYS A 239 -5.31 10.08 5.49
CA CYS A 239 -6.29 9.24 6.16
C CYS A 239 -5.70 8.55 7.39
N LEU A 240 -4.48 8.02 7.31
CA LEU A 240 -3.81 7.42 8.46
C LEU A 240 -3.59 8.45 9.59
N LEU A 241 -3.17 9.68 9.24
CA LEU A 241 -3.06 10.77 10.22
C LEU A 241 -4.41 11.17 10.85
N CYS A 242 -5.52 11.06 10.11
CA CYS A 242 -6.86 11.31 10.66
C CYS A 242 -7.33 10.21 11.62
N ALA A 243 -6.85 8.97 11.46
CA ALA A 243 -7.16 7.86 12.36
C ALA A 243 -6.46 8.02 13.72
N GLU A 244 -5.21 8.49 13.71
CA GLU A 244 -4.39 8.66 14.93
C GLU A 244 -4.78 9.88 15.78
N ASP A 245 -5.43 10.89 15.18
CA ASP A 245 -5.82 12.13 15.87
C ASP A 245 -6.99 11.94 16.87
N GLU A 246 -7.58 10.74 16.97
CA GLU A 246 -8.65 10.43 17.95
C GLU A 246 -8.15 10.45 19.41
N GLU A 247 -6.87 10.20 19.66
CA GLU A 247 -6.35 10.03 21.02
C GLU A 247 -5.80 11.33 21.65
N LYS A 248 -5.61 12.40 20.85
CA LYS A 248 -4.91 13.61 21.30
C LYS A 248 -5.58 14.88 20.77
N GLU A 249 -6.77 15.20 21.29
CA GLU A 249 -7.29 16.58 21.24
C GLU A 249 -6.45 17.48 22.16
N GLU A 250 -5.20 17.76 21.77
CA GLU A 250 -4.49 18.92 22.28
C GLU A 250 -5.18 20.18 21.73
N LYS A 251 -6.06 20.73 22.58
CA LYS A 251 -6.71 22.04 22.42
C LYS A 251 -5.66 23.11 22.13
N GLY A 252 -5.43 23.41 20.86
CA GLY A 252 -4.50 24.48 20.46
C GLY A 252 -4.00 24.48 19.01
N GLN A 253 -4.38 23.50 18.17
CA GLN A 253 -3.95 23.51 16.76
C GLN A 253 -5.03 24.10 15.85
N ASP A 254 -4.71 25.20 15.15
CA ASP A 254 -5.56 25.87 14.13
C ASP A 254 -5.89 25.00 12.90
N TRP A 255 -5.32 23.80 12.81
CA TRP A 255 -5.40 22.93 11.65
C TRP A 255 -5.86 21.54 12.07
N SER A 256 -7.02 21.11 11.59
CA SER A 256 -7.50 19.73 11.75
C SER A 256 -7.38 18.95 10.43
N PRO A 257 -6.71 17.78 10.42
CA PRO A 257 -6.52 16.99 9.21
C PRO A 257 -7.86 16.51 8.64
N GLN A 258 -8.84 16.23 9.52
CA GLN A 258 -10.20 15.84 9.13
C GLN A 258 -10.93 16.98 8.39
N ARG A 259 -10.75 18.24 8.77
CA ARG A 259 -11.34 19.38 8.04
C ARG A 259 -10.74 19.49 6.65
N TYR A 260 -9.41 19.42 6.56
CA TYR A 260 -8.71 19.46 5.27
C TYR A 260 -9.14 18.31 4.35
N LEU A 261 -9.27 17.10 4.91
CA LEU A 261 -9.78 15.93 4.18
C LEU A 261 -11.18 16.18 3.61
N ARG A 262 -12.10 16.73 4.41
CA ARG A 262 -13.47 17.05 3.94
C ARG A 262 -13.46 18.08 2.81
N GLU A 263 -12.66 19.13 2.94
CA GLU A 263 -12.51 20.18 1.92
C GLU A 263 -11.92 19.62 0.61
N LEU A 264 -10.90 18.75 0.71
CA LEU A 264 -10.30 18.08 -0.44
C LEU A 264 -11.32 17.18 -1.17
N LEU A 265 -12.06 16.36 -0.42
CA LEU A 265 -13.08 15.48 -0.99
C LEU A 265 -14.22 16.29 -1.62
N ALA A 266 -14.61 17.42 -1.02
CA ALA A 266 -15.57 18.33 -1.62
C ALA A 266 -15.06 18.88 -2.96
N GLY A 267 -13.79 19.30 -3.03
CA GLY A 267 -13.16 19.75 -4.27
C GLY A 267 -13.11 18.66 -5.36
N LEU A 268 -12.80 17.41 -4.99
CA LEU A 268 -12.83 16.28 -5.93
C LEU A 268 -14.25 16.01 -6.47
N ARG A 269 -15.26 16.05 -5.60
CA ARG A 269 -16.66 15.91 -6.00
C ARG A 269 -17.13 17.02 -6.92
N GLN A 270 -16.78 18.27 -6.61
CA GLN A 270 -17.09 19.42 -7.47
C GLN A 270 -16.48 19.24 -8.87
N ARG A 271 -15.22 18.79 -8.96
CA ARG A 271 -14.57 18.50 -10.26
C ARG A 271 -15.21 17.33 -11.00
N ALA A 272 -15.66 16.30 -10.29
CA ALA A 272 -16.36 15.16 -10.88
C ALA A 272 -17.78 15.51 -11.38
N ALA A 273 -18.42 16.49 -10.73
CA ALA A 273 -19.75 17.00 -11.08
C ALA A 273 -19.76 17.89 -12.32
N LEU A 274 -18.61 18.37 -12.81
CA LEU A 274 -18.55 19.20 -14.01
C LEU A 274 -19.06 18.46 -15.26
N ASP A 275 -20.00 19.08 -15.97
CA ASP A 275 -20.54 18.58 -17.22
C ASP A 275 -19.46 18.48 -18.30
N GLY A 276 -19.42 17.36 -19.01
CA GLY A 276 -18.36 17.08 -19.99
C GLY A 276 -16.97 16.81 -19.38
N GLY A 277 -16.84 16.79 -18.05
CA GLY A 277 -15.56 16.52 -17.38
C GLY A 277 -15.01 15.13 -17.70
N PRO A 278 -13.67 14.98 -17.78
CA PRO A 278 -13.02 13.72 -18.13
C PRO A 278 -13.38 12.61 -17.13
N ARG A 279 -13.64 11.41 -17.66
CA ARG A 279 -13.99 10.22 -16.84
C ARG A 279 -12.96 9.91 -15.76
N ALA A 280 -11.68 10.25 -16.00
CA ALA A 280 -10.60 10.09 -15.04
C ALA A 280 -10.84 10.85 -13.72
N LEU A 281 -11.45 12.04 -13.76
CA LEU A 281 -11.73 12.82 -12.54
C LEU A 281 -12.85 12.19 -11.71
N ALA A 282 -13.87 11.64 -12.37
CA ALA A 282 -14.90 10.86 -11.67
C ALA A 282 -14.27 9.62 -11.03
N ALA A 283 -13.51 8.83 -11.78
CA ALA A 283 -12.81 7.66 -11.26
C ALA A 283 -11.92 8.01 -10.06
N LEU A 284 -11.15 9.10 -10.13
CA LEU A 284 -10.32 9.60 -9.04
C LEU A 284 -11.15 9.94 -7.78
N CYS A 285 -12.31 10.60 -7.95
CA CYS A 285 -13.20 10.92 -6.84
C CYS A 285 -13.75 9.66 -6.15
N PHE A 286 -14.09 8.62 -6.91
CA PHE A 286 -14.55 7.35 -6.35
C PHE A 286 -13.41 6.55 -5.69
N GLN A 287 -12.21 6.54 -6.28
CA GLN A 287 -11.01 5.93 -5.68
C GLN A 287 -10.64 6.61 -4.36
N ALA A 288 -10.69 7.95 -4.31
CA ALA A 288 -10.45 8.73 -3.10
C ALA A 288 -11.51 8.42 -2.03
N SER A 289 -12.80 8.40 -2.40
CA SER A 289 -13.89 8.04 -1.50
C SER A 289 -13.73 6.63 -0.93
N TYR A 290 -13.38 5.65 -1.77
CA TYR A 290 -13.13 4.27 -1.35
C TYR A 290 -11.97 4.18 -0.36
N LEU A 291 -10.86 4.88 -0.64
CA LEU A 291 -9.69 4.88 0.23
C LEU A 291 -10.01 5.47 1.62
N VAL A 292 -10.75 6.57 1.66
CA VAL A 292 -11.18 7.21 2.91
C VAL A 292 -12.03 6.26 3.74
N VAL A 293 -12.95 5.53 3.11
CA VAL A 293 -13.83 4.62 3.83
C VAL A 293 -13.07 3.41 4.36
N ARG A 294 -12.08 2.93 3.61
CA ARG A 294 -11.23 1.82 4.06
C ARG A 294 -10.41 2.19 5.29
N CYS A 295 -9.88 3.42 5.34
CA CYS A 295 -9.03 3.87 6.45
C CYS A 295 -9.82 4.42 7.64
N LEU A 296 -10.98 5.05 7.41
CA LEU A 296 -11.76 5.80 8.40
C LEU A 296 -13.18 5.23 8.59
N ALA A 297 -13.28 3.91 8.44
CA ALA A 297 -14.45 3.08 8.65
C ALA A 297 -15.26 3.43 9.92
N THR A 298 -14.54 3.65 11.02
CA THR A 298 -15.12 3.92 12.35
C THR A 298 -15.46 5.39 12.60
N GLN A 299 -15.20 6.31 11.66
CA GLN A 299 -15.30 7.76 11.89
C GLN A 299 -16.57 8.39 11.28
N PRO A 300 -17.68 8.51 12.04
CA PRO A 300 -18.93 9.08 11.52
C PRO A 300 -18.81 10.56 11.11
N LEU A 301 -17.86 11.31 11.72
CA LEU A 301 -17.61 12.72 11.43
C LEU A 301 -17.10 12.97 10.00
N VAL A 302 -16.47 11.96 9.39
CA VAL A 302 -15.99 12.00 8.00
C VAL A 302 -16.96 11.29 7.06
N LEU A 303 -17.52 10.14 7.47
CA LEU A 303 -18.43 9.35 6.65
C LEU A 303 -19.79 10.03 6.41
N THR A 304 -20.31 10.78 7.38
CA THR A 304 -21.61 11.47 7.22
C THR A 304 -21.55 12.55 6.14
N PRO A 305 -20.59 13.50 6.16
CA PRO A 305 -20.42 14.46 5.07
C PRO A 305 -20.07 13.81 3.73
N LEU A 306 -19.32 12.70 3.73
CA LEU A 306 -19.01 11.96 2.52
C LEU A 306 -20.27 11.38 1.87
N THR A 307 -21.16 10.77 2.67
CA THR A 307 -22.43 10.22 2.21
C THR A 307 -23.32 11.29 1.56
N HIS A 308 -23.48 12.43 2.23
CA HIS A 308 -24.27 13.55 1.70
C HIS A 308 -23.64 14.12 0.42
N GLY A 309 -22.32 14.34 0.40
CA GLY A 309 -21.64 14.82 -0.79
C GLY A 309 -21.71 13.85 -1.99
N LEU A 310 -21.70 12.55 -1.74
CA LEU A 310 -21.89 11.52 -2.77
C LEU A 310 -23.33 11.53 -3.31
N ALA A 311 -24.33 11.75 -2.46
CA ALA A 311 -25.70 11.92 -2.90
C ALA A 311 -25.89 13.19 -3.75
N GLU A 312 -25.28 14.31 -3.35
CA GLU A 312 -25.26 15.55 -4.15
C GLU A 312 -24.58 15.34 -5.51
N LEU A 313 -23.48 14.59 -5.56
CA LEU A 313 -22.81 14.25 -6.81
C LEU A 313 -23.71 13.41 -7.73
N TYR A 314 -24.44 12.44 -7.17
CA TYR A 314 -25.40 11.65 -7.94
C TYR A 314 -26.55 12.52 -8.46
N ARG A 315 -27.05 13.44 -7.63
CA ARG A 315 -28.10 14.40 -7.99
C ARG A 315 -27.68 15.29 -9.16
N ALA A 316 -26.43 15.74 -9.17
CA ALA A 316 -25.86 16.56 -10.23
C ALA A 316 -25.57 15.76 -11.51
N ARG A 317 -25.05 14.52 -11.38
CA ARG A 317 -24.62 13.72 -12.52
C ARG A 317 -25.05 12.24 -12.41
N PRO A 318 -26.32 11.90 -12.71
CA PRO A 318 -26.83 10.53 -12.62
C PRO A 318 -26.07 9.53 -13.50
N ALA A 319 -25.44 9.99 -14.59
CA ALA A 319 -24.63 9.16 -15.49
C ALA A 319 -23.45 8.44 -14.79
N LEU A 320 -23.05 8.90 -13.60
CA LEU A 320 -22.03 8.24 -12.78
C LEU A 320 -22.55 6.99 -12.03
N ALA A 321 -23.82 6.62 -12.23
CA ALA A 321 -24.44 5.43 -11.62
C ALA A 321 -23.57 4.15 -11.63
N PRO A 322 -22.85 3.79 -12.71
CA PRO A 322 -21.96 2.62 -12.69
C PRO A 322 -20.91 2.69 -11.57
N HIS A 323 -20.29 3.86 -11.35
CA HIS A 323 -19.27 4.03 -10.32
C HIS A 323 -19.85 3.96 -8.90
N PHE A 324 -21.09 4.40 -8.70
CA PHE A 324 -21.80 4.23 -7.43
C PHE A 324 -22.10 2.75 -7.14
N VAL A 325 -22.48 1.97 -8.16
CA VAL A 325 -22.67 0.52 -8.01
C VAL A 325 -21.34 -0.14 -7.62
N ASP A 326 -20.26 0.16 -8.35
CA ASP A 326 -18.93 -0.40 -8.06
C ASP A 326 -18.42 -0.03 -6.65
N LEU A 327 -18.71 1.20 -6.18
CA LEU A 327 -18.39 1.64 -4.82
C LEU A 327 -19.19 0.84 -3.78
N LEU A 328 -20.51 0.71 -3.97
CA LEU A 328 -21.39 -0.04 -3.06
C LEU A 328 -21.07 -1.54 -3.00
N ASP A 329 -20.40 -2.09 -4.01
CA ASP A 329 -19.91 -3.47 -4.04
C ASP A 329 -18.61 -3.68 -3.24
N ARG A 330 -17.80 -2.63 -3.09
CA ARG A 330 -16.47 -2.72 -2.47
C ARG A 330 -16.43 -2.19 -1.04
N VAL A 331 -17.43 -1.42 -0.64
CA VAL A 331 -17.48 -0.72 0.64
C VAL A 331 -18.28 -1.50 1.68
N GLY A 332 -17.82 -1.47 2.94
CA GLY A 332 -18.49 -2.09 4.09
C GLY A 332 -19.82 -1.42 4.48
N PRO A 333 -20.54 -1.96 5.48
CA PRO A 333 -21.86 -1.49 5.87
C PRO A 333 -21.87 -0.05 6.42
N GLU A 334 -20.75 0.43 6.97
CA GLU A 334 -20.62 1.74 7.63
C GLU A 334 -20.93 2.92 6.71
N LEU A 335 -20.51 2.85 5.44
CA LEU A 335 -20.94 3.81 4.40
C LEU A 335 -21.99 3.21 3.47
N GLY A 336 -21.95 1.89 3.24
CA GLY A 336 -22.83 1.22 2.29
C GLY A 336 -24.32 1.41 2.61
N GLU A 337 -24.72 1.17 3.85
CA GLU A 337 -26.11 1.33 4.29
C GLU A 337 -26.60 2.79 4.27
N PRO A 338 -25.92 3.78 4.86
CA PRO A 338 -26.38 5.16 4.80
C PRO A 338 -26.40 5.70 3.37
N LEU A 339 -25.43 5.33 2.52
CA LEU A 339 -25.43 5.73 1.11
C LEU A 339 -26.58 5.09 0.34
N ARG A 340 -26.92 3.81 0.60
CA ARG A 340 -28.11 3.16 0.03
C ARG A 340 -29.37 3.93 0.40
N VAL A 341 -29.56 4.27 1.66
CA VAL A 341 -30.76 5.00 2.11
C VAL A 341 -30.91 6.34 1.39
N VAL A 342 -29.85 7.14 1.34
CA VAL A 342 -29.90 8.47 0.71
C VAL A 342 -30.08 8.37 -0.80
N LEU A 343 -29.35 7.48 -1.49
CA LEU A 343 -29.52 7.29 -2.94
C LEU A 343 -30.93 6.81 -3.30
N ARG A 344 -31.57 5.98 -2.47
CA ARG A 344 -32.96 5.58 -2.66
C ARG A 344 -33.90 6.79 -2.59
N GLN A 345 -33.74 7.64 -1.59
CA GLN A 345 -34.55 8.85 -1.43
C GLN A 345 -34.37 9.81 -2.61
N GLU A 346 -33.13 9.98 -3.09
CA GLU A 346 -32.83 10.77 -4.28
C GLU A 346 -33.46 10.21 -5.56
N VAL A 347 -33.51 8.89 -5.75
CA VAL A 347 -34.15 8.29 -6.93
C VAL A 347 -35.67 8.42 -6.85
N VAL A 348 -36.26 8.13 -5.70
CA VAL A 348 -37.71 8.07 -5.53
C VAL A 348 -38.38 9.46 -5.54
N SER A 349 -37.64 10.50 -5.16
CA SER A 349 -38.12 11.89 -5.21
C SER A 349 -38.14 12.48 -6.63
N ARG A 350 -37.55 11.81 -7.63
CA ARG A 350 -37.49 12.29 -9.01
C ARG A 350 -38.74 11.89 -9.81
N PRO A 351 -39.17 12.72 -10.78
CA PRO A 351 -40.24 12.33 -11.68
C PRO A 351 -39.78 11.16 -12.57
N GLY A 352 -40.61 10.13 -12.74
CA GLY A 352 -40.32 8.94 -13.57
C GLY A 352 -40.24 9.21 -15.08
N ARG A 353 -40.02 10.47 -15.50
CA ARG A 353 -39.90 10.98 -16.87
C ARG A 353 -38.51 11.56 -17.18
N ASP A 354 -37.57 11.42 -16.26
CA ASP A 354 -36.23 12.01 -16.38
C ASP A 354 -35.42 11.37 -17.52
N GLU A 355 -34.64 12.16 -18.25
CA GLU A 355 -33.67 11.66 -19.25
C GLU A 355 -32.65 10.70 -18.60
N ALA A 356 -32.43 10.86 -17.30
CA ALA A 356 -31.61 10.00 -16.46
C ALA A 356 -32.29 8.70 -16.00
N LEU A 357 -33.52 8.39 -16.43
CA LEU A 357 -34.31 7.26 -15.94
C LEU A 357 -33.55 5.93 -15.96
N ARG A 358 -32.76 5.67 -17.02
CA ARG A 358 -31.91 4.47 -17.12
C ARG A 358 -30.94 4.31 -15.96
N TRP A 359 -30.40 5.42 -15.45
CA TRP A 359 -29.42 5.44 -14.37
C TRP A 359 -30.10 5.30 -13.02
N HIS A 360 -31.26 5.94 -12.86
CA HIS A 360 -32.12 5.80 -11.69
C HIS A 360 -32.59 4.36 -11.48
N LEU A 361 -33.04 3.68 -12.54
CA LEU A 361 -33.41 2.26 -12.47
C LEU A 361 -32.21 1.37 -12.13
N LYS A 362 -31.02 1.65 -12.68
CA LYS A 362 -29.79 0.91 -12.36
C LYS A 362 -29.40 1.04 -10.88
N ILE A 363 -29.46 2.25 -10.32
CA ILE A 363 -29.17 2.48 -8.90
C ILE A 363 -30.23 1.83 -8.02
N LEU A 364 -31.51 1.98 -8.39
CA LEU A 364 -32.60 1.39 -7.62
C LEU A 364 -32.49 -0.13 -7.52
N ALA A 365 -32.12 -0.81 -8.61
CA ALA A 365 -31.87 -2.26 -8.60
C ALA A 365 -30.76 -2.68 -7.63
N LYS A 366 -29.80 -1.79 -7.34
CA LYS A 366 -28.69 -2.06 -6.40
C LYS A 366 -29.03 -1.71 -4.95
N VAL A 367 -29.85 -0.68 -4.76
CA VAL A 367 -30.06 -0.01 -3.47
C VAL A 367 -31.38 -0.43 -2.81
N ALA A 368 -32.33 -0.94 -3.57
CA ALA A 368 -33.59 -1.42 -3.00
C ALA A 368 -33.36 -2.73 -2.24
N ASN A 369 -33.22 -2.60 -0.92
CA ASN A 369 -33.37 -3.70 0.02
C ASN A 369 -34.84 -4.14 0.01
N GLY A 370 -35.12 -5.44 0.21
CA GLY A 370 -36.44 -6.08 0.11
C GLY A 370 -37.56 -5.54 1.01
N ASN A 371 -37.42 -4.35 1.60
CA ASN A 371 -38.50 -3.55 2.15
C ASN A 371 -38.77 -2.41 1.16
N ALA A 372 -39.73 -2.60 0.25
CA ALA A 372 -40.10 -1.60 -0.73
C ALA A 372 -41.09 -0.58 -0.11
N PRO A 373 -40.67 0.63 0.30
CA PRO A 373 -41.61 1.65 0.75
C PRO A 373 -42.55 2.02 -0.40
N SER A 374 -43.80 2.39 -0.08
CA SER A 374 -44.85 2.79 -1.03
C SER A 374 -44.38 3.79 -2.09
N ALA A 375 -43.43 4.64 -1.74
CA ALA A 375 -42.81 5.61 -2.63
C ALA A 375 -41.98 4.96 -3.77
N THR A 376 -41.25 3.87 -3.51
CA THR A 376 -40.52 3.12 -4.54
C THR A 376 -41.46 2.50 -5.57
N LEU A 377 -42.60 1.96 -5.11
CA LEU A 377 -43.65 1.43 -5.98
C LEU A 377 -44.30 2.53 -6.83
N GLY A 378 -44.55 3.69 -6.23
CA GLY A 378 -45.04 4.89 -6.93
C GLY A 378 -44.10 5.31 -8.06
N PHE A 379 -42.79 5.37 -7.78
CA PHE A 379 -41.77 5.68 -8.78
C PHE A 379 -41.74 4.64 -9.91
N LEU A 380 -41.72 3.34 -9.61
CA LEU A 380 -41.66 2.28 -10.62
C LEU A 380 -42.90 2.28 -11.53
N ARG A 381 -44.10 2.53 -10.98
CA ARG A 381 -45.33 2.69 -11.78
C ARG A 381 -45.25 3.90 -12.70
N ALA A 382 -44.75 5.02 -12.20
CA ALA A 382 -44.54 6.21 -13.02
C ALA A 382 -43.48 5.99 -14.11
N ALA A 383 -42.39 5.27 -13.80
CA ALA A 383 -41.34 4.93 -14.75
C ALA A 383 -41.82 3.96 -15.84
N ALA A 384 -42.65 2.97 -15.50
CA ALA A 384 -43.18 1.98 -16.43
C ALA A 384 -43.93 2.63 -17.62
N ALA A 385 -44.67 3.70 -17.37
CA ALA A 385 -45.37 4.46 -18.40
C ALA A 385 -44.45 5.15 -19.42
N HIS A 386 -43.15 5.28 -19.13
CA HIS A 386 -42.17 5.99 -19.96
C HIS A 386 -41.01 5.09 -20.42
N CYS A 387 -41.06 3.78 -20.15
CA CYS A 387 -40.08 2.79 -20.62
C CYS A 387 -40.39 2.37 -22.07
N THR A 388 -40.05 3.25 -23.03
CA THR A 388 -40.32 3.03 -24.47
C THR A 388 -39.25 2.18 -25.16
N ASP A 389 -38.02 2.14 -24.62
CA ASP A 389 -36.90 1.36 -25.16
C ASP A 389 -36.70 0.03 -24.41
N TRP A 390 -36.26 -0.99 -25.12
CA TRP A 390 -35.89 -2.31 -24.59
C TRP A 390 -34.85 -2.22 -23.47
N GLY A 391 -33.87 -1.31 -23.60
CA GLY A 391 -32.86 -1.10 -22.55
C GLY A 391 -33.45 -0.60 -21.23
N LEU A 392 -34.47 0.26 -21.29
CA LEU A 392 -35.21 0.76 -20.12
C LEU A 392 -36.12 -0.33 -19.53
N GLN A 393 -36.79 -1.10 -20.39
CA GLN A 393 -37.62 -2.22 -19.96
C GLN A 393 -36.80 -3.28 -19.21
N GLN A 394 -35.60 -3.62 -19.70
CA GLN A 394 -34.68 -4.50 -18.99
C GLN A 394 -34.20 -3.92 -17.66
N ALA A 395 -33.90 -2.62 -17.61
CA ALA A 395 -33.49 -1.96 -16.37
C ALA A 395 -34.62 -1.97 -15.33
N LEU A 396 -35.87 -1.77 -15.77
CA LEU A 396 -37.06 -1.86 -14.93
C LEU A 396 -37.25 -3.27 -14.39
N LEU A 397 -37.16 -4.29 -15.26
CA LEU A 397 -37.26 -5.69 -14.85
C LEU A 397 -36.17 -6.08 -13.86
N ARG A 398 -34.96 -5.51 -13.93
CA ARG A 398 -33.90 -5.76 -12.92
C ARG A 398 -34.19 -5.10 -11.58
N ALA A 399 -34.96 -4.01 -11.56
CA ALA A 399 -35.38 -3.36 -10.32
C ALA A 399 -36.59 -4.07 -9.67
N CYS A 400 -37.46 -4.74 -10.44
CA CYS A 400 -38.66 -5.42 -9.93
C CYS A 400 -38.45 -6.59 -8.94
N PRO A 401 -37.40 -7.43 -9.01
CA PRO A 401 -37.12 -8.46 -8.02
C PRO A 401 -37.05 -7.95 -6.58
N THR A 402 -36.65 -6.68 -6.42
CA THR A 402 -36.59 -6.00 -5.11
C THR A 402 -37.99 -5.82 -4.49
N LEU A 403 -39.06 -5.89 -5.29
CA LEU A 403 -40.45 -5.90 -4.85
C LEU A 403 -40.94 -7.31 -4.46
N MET A 404 -40.46 -8.35 -5.17
CA MET A 404 -40.91 -9.73 -4.91
C MET A 404 -40.28 -10.31 -3.63
N LEU A 405 -39.06 -9.88 -3.28
CA LEU A 405 -38.43 -10.25 -2.01
C LEU A 405 -39.10 -9.59 -0.78
N ALA A 406 -39.91 -8.55 -0.98
CA ALA A 406 -40.77 -7.95 0.04
C ALA A 406 -42.10 -8.69 0.23
N GLY A 407 -42.46 -9.56 -0.72
CA GLY A 407 -43.81 -10.08 -0.93
C GLY A 407 -44.00 -11.56 -0.58
N GLY A 408 -43.42 -12.06 0.51
CA GLY A 408 -43.74 -13.40 1.02
C GLY A 408 -43.69 -13.47 2.54
N PRO A 409 -44.53 -14.28 3.23
CA PRO A 409 -45.91 -14.70 2.96
C PRO A 409 -46.84 -14.01 3.98
N GLY A 410 -47.48 -12.88 3.62
CA GLY A 410 -48.35 -12.19 4.59
C GLY A 410 -49.23 -11.08 4.04
N GLY A 411 -49.32 -10.96 2.71
CA GLY A 411 -50.04 -9.87 2.05
C GLY A 411 -50.88 -10.38 0.90
N ALA A 412 -51.76 -11.33 1.18
CA ALA A 412 -52.92 -11.63 0.35
C ALA A 412 -54.17 -11.54 1.25
N ALA A 413 -54.76 -10.35 1.27
CA ALA A 413 -56.14 -10.08 1.67
C ALA A 413 -56.58 -8.79 0.97
#